data_AF-A0A2A2VFQ3-F1
#
_entry.id   AF-A0A2A2VFQ3-F1
#
_cell.length_a   1.000
_cell.length_b   1.000
_cell.length_c   1.000
_cell.angle_alpha   90.00
_cell.angle_beta   90.00
_cell.angle_gamma   90.00
#
_symmetry.space_group_name_H-M   'P 1'
#
loop_
_entity.id
_entity.type
_entity.pdbx_description
1 polymer ?
#
loop_
_entity_poly.entity_id
_entity_poly.type
_entity_poly.pdbx_seq_one_letter_code
_entity_poly.pdbx_strand_id
1 'polypeptide(L)'
;MSASFERLIDGIIDALQSHVVPNSGDDFVRGQVFSAIYALNGLKLAADWKAGPLLEQVSLQDDTFAAIRRLANGMAHPEIPATPRIHGDNSDAAAIEALRDDGDRRLGQLLLWASGEGARAADRVAANEIERLLRRAICDQLKIELATTPKSMLQQIAGGDGGAAQG
;
A
#
# COMPACT_ATOMS: atom_id res chain seq x y z
N MET A 1 9.60 8.54 8.56
CA MET A 1 8.78 9.76 8.75
C MET A 1 9.67 10.93 9.12
N SER A 2 9.22 12.19 8.97
CA SER A 2 9.89 13.28 9.66
C SER A 2 9.64 13.09 11.16
N ALA A 3 10.69 13.01 11.97
CA ALA A 3 10.56 12.88 13.42
C ALA A 3 9.67 13.97 14.05
N SER A 4 9.37 15.05 13.31
CA SER A 4 8.44 16.11 13.72
C SER A 4 6.96 15.71 13.66
N PHE A 5 6.52 14.85 12.74
CA PHE A 5 5.11 14.45 12.64
C PHE A 5 4.71 13.48 13.75
N GLU A 6 5.50 12.45 14.01
CA GLU A 6 5.28 11.54 15.15
C GLU A 6 5.26 12.30 16.47
N ARG A 7 6.24 13.18 16.70
CA ARG A 7 6.27 14.04 17.89
C ARG A 7 5.06 14.98 18.00
N LEU A 8 4.53 15.45 16.88
CA LEU A 8 3.32 16.27 16.86
C LEU A 8 2.10 15.45 17.31
N ILE A 9 1.88 14.28 16.70
CA ILE A 9 0.74 13.41 17.03
C ILE A 9 0.83 12.91 18.46
N ASP A 10 2.01 12.47 18.90
CA ASP A 10 2.24 12.03 20.28
C ASP A 10 2.01 13.18 21.26
N GLY A 11 2.45 14.40 20.94
CA GLY A 11 2.19 15.58 21.76
C GLY A 11 0.71 15.96 21.85
N ILE A 12 -0.07 15.76 20.78
CA ILE A 12 -1.53 15.99 20.79
C ILE A 12 -2.23 14.91 21.63
N ILE A 13 -1.85 13.63 21.47
CA ILE A 13 -2.42 12.53 22.26
C ILE A 13 -2.12 12.73 23.74
N ASP A 14 -0.88 13.07 24.09
CA ASP A 14 -0.46 13.32 25.47
C ASP A 14 -1.26 14.48 26.09
N ALA A 15 -1.43 15.59 25.36
CA ALA A 15 -2.23 16.71 25.83
C ALA A 15 -3.70 16.33 26.07
N LEU A 16 -4.30 15.54 25.17
CA LEU A 16 -5.68 15.07 25.34
C LEU A 16 -5.82 14.17 26.58
N GLN A 17 -4.87 13.26 26.80
CA GLN A 17 -4.90 12.30 27.91
C GLN A 17 -4.58 12.95 29.27
N SER A 18 -3.60 13.84 29.34
CA SER A 18 -3.12 14.44 30.58
C SER A 18 -3.94 15.65 31.03
N HIS A 19 -4.52 16.40 30.08
CA HIS A 19 -5.18 17.66 30.38
C HIS A 19 -6.68 17.68 30.05
N VAL A 20 -7.16 16.95 29.04
CA VAL A 20 -8.58 17.06 28.62
C VAL A 20 -9.44 15.98 29.27
N VAL A 21 -9.01 14.72 29.24
CA VAL A 21 -9.77 13.60 29.84
C VAL A 21 -10.00 13.79 31.35
N PRO A 22 -9.00 14.15 32.19
CA PRO A 22 -9.19 14.24 33.63
C PRO A 22 -10.04 15.44 34.07
N ASN A 23 -10.06 16.50 33.26
CA ASN A 23 -10.80 17.74 33.53
C ASN A 23 -12.20 17.76 32.87
N SER A 24 -12.56 16.71 32.14
CA SER A 24 -13.90 16.56 31.54
C SER A 24 -14.84 15.88 32.54
N GLY A 25 -15.79 16.66 33.05
CA GLY A 25 -16.86 16.16 33.93
C GLY A 25 -18.00 15.43 33.19
N ASP A 26 -18.02 15.49 31.86
CA ASP A 26 -19.05 14.89 31.00
C ASP A 26 -18.53 13.59 30.34
N ASP A 27 -19.22 12.49 30.58
CA ASP A 27 -18.94 11.17 29.99
C ASP A 27 -19.03 11.16 28.46
N PHE A 28 -19.95 11.93 27.88
CA PHE A 28 -20.06 12.05 26.43
C PHE A 28 -18.81 12.70 25.84
N VAL A 29 -18.33 13.78 26.45
CA VAL A 29 -17.12 14.49 26.03
C VAL A 29 -15.89 13.57 26.17
N ARG A 30 -15.79 12.81 27.26
CA ARG A 30 -14.72 11.80 27.41
C ARG A 30 -14.74 10.76 26.28
N GLY A 31 -15.93 10.25 25.92
CA GLY A 31 -16.09 9.31 24.80
C GLY A 31 -15.66 9.89 23.44
N GLN A 32 -15.96 11.17 23.18
CA GLN A 32 -15.48 11.87 21.98
C GLN A 32 -13.96 12.05 21.98
N VAL A 33 -13.36 12.38 23.13
CA VAL A 33 -11.90 12.52 23.25
C VAL A 33 -11.19 11.19 23.02
N PHE A 34 -11.72 10.08 23.55
CA PHE A 34 -11.19 8.75 23.25
C PHE A 34 -11.32 8.39 21.76
N SER A 35 -12.43 8.76 21.13
CA SER A 35 -12.62 8.57 19.67
C SER A 35 -11.62 9.39 18.85
N ALA A 36 -11.30 10.62 19.27
CA ALA A 36 -10.28 11.44 18.63
C ALA A 36 -8.87 10.86 18.81
N ILE A 37 -8.53 10.39 20.02
CA ILE A 37 -7.26 9.69 20.27
C ILE A 37 -7.16 8.43 19.42
N TYR A 38 -8.25 7.68 19.27
CA TYR A 38 -8.30 6.51 18.39
C TYR A 38 -8.05 6.90 16.93
N ALA A 39 -8.72 7.96 16.43
CA ALA A 39 -8.51 8.44 15.07
C ALA A 39 -7.07 8.91 14.84
N LEU A 40 -6.45 9.61 15.81
CA LEU A 40 -5.07 10.07 15.75
C LEU A 40 -4.06 8.91 15.76
N ASN A 41 -4.28 7.88 16.58
CA ASN A 41 -3.49 6.64 16.55
C ASN A 41 -3.67 5.90 15.22
N GLY A 42 -4.89 5.86 14.68
CA GLY A 42 -5.16 5.34 13.34
C GLY A 42 -4.45 6.14 12.25
N LEU A 43 -4.34 7.46 12.41
CA LEU A 43 -3.62 8.35 11.50
C LEU A 43 -2.10 8.13 11.58
N LYS A 44 -1.56 7.87 12.78
CA LYS A 44 -0.16 7.48 13.01
C LYS A 44 0.14 6.13 12.38
N LEU A 45 -0.75 5.15 12.56
CA LEU A 45 -0.66 3.84 11.92
C LEU A 45 -0.75 3.95 10.39
N ALA A 46 -1.65 4.80 9.87
CA ALA A 46 -1.77 5.07 8.44
C ALA A 46 -0.56 5.86 7.90
N ALA A 47 0.08 6.69 8.73
CA ALA A 47 1.30 7.42 8.38
C ALA A 47 2.55 6.53 8.45
N ASP A 48 2.58 5.52 9.33
CA ASP A 48 3.60 4.46 9.40
C ASP A 48 3.62 3.56 8.15
N TRP A 49 2.59 3.58 7.30
CA TRP A 49 2.47 2.73 6.11
C TRP A 49 3.41 3.05 4.94
N LYS A 50 4.26 4.06 5.01
CA LYS A 50 4.81 4.68 3.80
C LYS A 50 6.12 4.12 3.25
N ALA A 51 6.60 2.95 3.69
CA ALA A 51 7.76 2.33 3.03
C ALA A 51 7.62 0.82 2.83
N GLY A 52 7.39 0.02 3.88
CA GLY A 52 7.43 -1.45 3.78
C GLY A 52 6.53 -2.04 2.67
N PRO A 53 5.22 -1.80 2.71
CA PRO A 53 4.30 -2.28 1.67
C PRO A 53 4.59 -1.70 0.28
N LEU A 54 5.02 -0.45 0.20
CA LEU A 54 5.40 0.19 -1.07
C LEU A 54 6.67 -0.45 -1.65
N LEU A 55 7.66 -0.79 -0.82
CA LEU A 55 8.86 -1.50 -1.21
C LEU A 55 8.51 -2.92 -1.70
N GLU A 56 7.59 -3.60 -1.02
CA GLU A 56 7.09 -4.92 -1.43
C GLU A 56 6.40 -4.86 -2.80
N GLN A 57 5.56 -3.85 -3.03
CA GLN A 57 4.92 -3.61 -4.33
C GLN A 57 5.96 -3.33 -5.43
N VAL A 58 6.95 -2.45 -5.18
CA VAL A 58 7.99 -2.16 -6.16
C VAL A 58 8.84 -3.40 -6.46
N SER A 59 9.14 -4.23 -5.47
CA SER A 59 9.84 -5.50 -5.66
C SER A 59 9.02 -6.47 -6.53
N LEU A 60 7.72 -6.59 -6.27
CA LEU A 60 6.81 -7.43 -7.07
C LEU A 60 6.73 -6.94 -8.53
N GLN A 61 6.68 -5.63 -8.73
CA GLN A 61 6.73 -5.02 -10.05
C GLN A 61 8.08 -5.30 -10.75
N ASP A 62 9.20 -5.26 -10.01
CA ASP A 62 10.54 -5.52 -10.55
C ASP A 62 10.70 -6.97 -11.02
N ASP A 63 10.22 -7.93 -10.23
CA ASP A 63 10.18 -9.34 -10.60
C ASP A 63 9.33 -9.56 -11.85
N THR A 64 8.19 -8.86 -11.91
CA THR A 64 7.28 -8.88 -13.06
C THR A 64 7.95 -8.33 -14.32
N PHE A 65 8.62 -7.18 -14.25
CA PHE A 65 9.35 -6.60 -15.38
C PHE A 65 10.49 -7.51 -15.85
N ALA A 66 11.23 -8.13 -14.92
CA ALA A 66 12.29 -9.06 -15.26
C ALA A 66 11.76 -10.30 -16.01
N ALA A 67 10.61 -10.84 -15.58
CA ALA A 67 9.97 -11.97 -16.24
C ALA A 67 9.45 -11.60 -17.64
N ILE A 68 8.76 -10.47 -17.77
CA ILE A 68 8.22 -9.99 -19.06
C ILE A 68 9.36 -9.73 -20.05
N ARG A 69 10.47 -9.13 -19.62
CA ARG A 69 11.62 -8.90 -20.50
C ARG A 69 12.15 -10.19 -21.12
N ARG A 70 12.16 -11.30 -20.38
CA ARG A 70 12.58 -12.61 -20.90
C ARG A 70 11.58 -13.17 -21.91
N LEU A 71 10.28 -13.04 -21.63
CA LEU A 71 9.21 -13.56 -22.49
C LEU A 71 9.01 -12.73 -23.75
N ALA A 72 9.17 -11.41 -23.67
CA ALA A 72 9.01 -10.49 -24.78
C ALA A 72 10.28 -10.38 -25.67
N ASN A 73 11.29 -11.22 -25.43
CA ASN A 73 12.54 -11.18 -26.16
C ASN A 73 12.29 -11.37 -27.68
N GLY A 74 12.77 -10.41 -28.48
CA GLY A 74 12.55 -10.41 -29.94
C GLY A 74 11.17 -9.91 -30.39
N MET A 75 10.27 -9.55 -29.46
CA MET A 75 9.01 -8.89 -29.78
C MET A 75 9.18 -7.36 -29.75
N ALA A 76 8.44 -6.65 -30.59
CA ALA A 76 8.32 -5.19 -30.45
C ALA A 76 7.35 -4.88 -29.29
N HIS A 77 7.89 -4.38 -28.18
CA HIS A 77 7.14 -4.13 -26.95
C HIS A 77 7.38 -2.70 -26.41
N PRO A 78 6.45 -2.13 -25.61
CA PRO A 78 6.67 -0.90 -24.86
C PRO A 78 7.89 -0.98 -23.93
N GLU A 79 8.46 0.15 -23.54
CA GLU A 79 9.64 0.17 -22.68
C GLU A 79 9.40 -0.58 -21.35
N ILE A 80 10.27 -1.57 -21.08
CA ILE A 80 10.32 -2.30 -19.80
C ILE A 80 11.48 -1.71 -18.98
N PRO A 81 11.26 -1.17 -17.77
CA PRO A 81 12.32 -0.59 -16.93
C PRO A 81 13.40 -1.59 -16.53
N ALA A 82 14.64 -1.15 -16.46
CA ALA A 82 15.71 -1.94 -15.84
C ALA A 82 15.40 -2.17 -14.35
N THR A 83 15.72 -3.35 -13.85
CA THR A 83 15.46 -3.76 -12.46
C THR A 83 16.75 -4.26 -11.81
N PRO A 84 16.92 -4.11 -10.47
CA PRO A 84 16.00 -3.49 -9.53
C PRO A 84 15.93 -1.96 -9.70
N ARG A 85 14.78 -1.35 -9.44
CA ARG A 85 14.57 0.11 -9.55
C ARG A 85 14.87 0.87 -8.27
N ILE A 86 14.92 0.19 -7.12
CA ILE A 86 15.32 0.76 -5.84
C ILE A 86 16.82 0.51 -5.62
N HIS A 87 17.55 1.56 -5.21
CA HIS A 87 18.98 1.50 -4.93
C HIS A 87 19.30 2.20 -3.60
N GLY A 88 19.87 1.46 -2.63
CA GLY A 88 20.35 1.99 -1.35
C GLY A 88 19.31 2.08 -0.22
N ASP A 89 19.78 2.38 1.00
CA ASP A 89 19.01 2.32 2.26
C ASP A 89 18.11 3.52 2.55
N ASN A 90 18.24 4.64 1.82
CA ASN A 90 17.43 5.83 2.03
C ASN A 90 16.57 6.13 0.80
N SER A 91 15.44 5.44 0.73
CA SER A 91 14.40 5.74 -0.25
C SER A 91 13.28 6.49 0.46
N ASP A 92 13.17 7.79 0.19
CA ASP A 92 12.06 8.63 0.64
C ASP A 92 10.73 7.96 0.24
N ALA A 93 9.81 7.86 1.19
CA ALA A 93 8.47 7.30 0.97
C ALA A 93 7.76 7.90 -0.25
N ALA A 94 7.86 9.22 -0.44
CA ALA A 94 7.26 9.88 -1.59
C ALA A 94 7.92 9.47 -2.91
N ALA A 95 9.23 9.20 -2.89
CA ALA A 95 9.96 8.68 -4.04
C ALA A 95 9.59 7.23 -4.34
N ILE A 96 9.42 6.38 -3.31
CA ILE A 96 8.98 4.98 -3.48
C ILE A 96 7.56 4.96 -4.04
N GLU A 97 6.66 5.80 -3.54
CA GLU A 97 5.29 5.95 -4.04
C GLU A 97 5.27 6.38 -5.51
N ALA A 98 6.05 7.40 -5.88
CA ALA A 98 6.17 7.83 -7.27
C ALA A 98 6.74 6.72 -8.18
N LEU A 99 7.68 5.92 -7.67
CA LEU A 99 8.25 4.79 -8.40
C LEU A 99 7.24 3.65 -8.59
N ARG A 100 6.44 3.37 -7.57
CA ARG A 100 5.32 2.42 -7.61
C ARG A 100 4.30 2.87 -8.65
N ASP A 101 3.87 4.13 -8.61
CA ASP A 101 2.88 4.70 -9.53
C ASP A 101 3.38 4.67 -11.00
N ASP A 102 4.68 4.94 -11.21
CA ASP A 102 5.31 4.75 -12.52
C ASP A 102 5.28 3.29 -12.98
N GLY A 103 5.57 2.36 -12.06
CA GLY A 103 5.47 0.93 -12.29
C GLY A 103 4.07 0.49 -12.70
N ASP A 104 3.05 0.92 -11.98
CA ASP A 104 1.65 0.57 -12.27
C ASP A 104 1.20 1.08 -13.64
N ARG A 105 1.60 2.31 -13.99
CA ARG A 105 1.34 2.86 -15.32
C ARG A 105 1.96 2.01 -16.42
N ARG A 106 3.22 1.57 -16.23
CA ARG A 106 3.94 0.74 -17.20
C ARG A 106 3.37 -0.67 -17.29
N LEU A 107 2.98 -1.28 -16.16
CA LEU A 107 2.28 -2.56 -16.15
C LEU A 107 0.97 -2.48 -16.93
N GLY A 108 0.19 -1.40 -16.77
CA GLY A 108 -1.02 -1.15 -17.55
C GLY A 108 -0.76 -1.03 -19.05
N GLN A 109 0.30 -0.32 -19.45
CA GLN A 109 0.71 -0.21 -20.86
C GLN A 109 1.12 -1.57 -21.45
N LEU A 110 1.89 -2.36 -20.71
CA LEU A 110 2.29 -3.70 -21.12
C LEU A 110 1.09 -4.65 -21.22
N LEU A 111 0.10 -4.52 -20.34
CA LEU A 111 -1.12 -5.33 -20.38
C LEU A 111 -1.95 -5.02 -21.62
N LEU A 112 -2.11 -3.73 -21.93
CA LEU A 112 -2.79 -3.29 -23.14
C LEU A 112 -2.09 -3.82 -24.39
N TRP A 113 -0.76 -3.72 -24.43
CA TRP A 113 0.06 -4.24 -25.53
C TRP A 113 -0.07 -5.76 -25.70
N ALA A 114 0.13 -6.54 -24.63
CA ALA A 114 0.07 -8.01 -24.67
C ALA A 114 -1.32 -8.54 -25.06
N SER A 115 -2.37 -7.80 -24.71
CA SER A 115 -3.75 -8.10 -25.09
C SER A 115 -4.08 -7.72 -26.55
N GLY A 116 -3.20 -6.94 -27.20
CA GLY A 116 -3.40 -6.43 -28.55
C GLY A 116 -3.08 -7.45 -29.66
N GLU A 117 -3.68 -7.23 -30.83
CA GLU A 117 -3.48 -8.10 -32.00
C GLU A 117 -2.02 -8.12 -32.47
N GLY A 118 -1.30 -7.00 -32.38
CA GLY A 118 0.10 -6.90 -32.78
C GLY A 118 1.01 -7.85 -31.99
N ALA A 119 0.87 -7.90 -30.66
CA ALA A 119 1.64 -8.81 -29.81
C ALA A 119 1.27 -10.28 -30.10
N ARG A 120 -0.03 -10.56 -30.25
CA ARG A 120 -0.53 -11.93 -30.54
C ARG A 120 -0.17 -12.43 -31.94
N ALA A 121 -0.01 -11.53 -32.91
CA ALA A 121 0.46 -11.85 -34.25
C ALA A 121 1.97 -12.14 -34.27
N ALA A 122 2.75 -11.43 -33.45
CA ALA A 122 4.19 -11.67 -33.32
C ALA A 122 4.49 -12.99 -32.60
N ASP A 123 3.88 -13.22 -31.43
CA ASP A 123 3.95 -14.49 -30.72
C ASP A 123 2.74 -14.63 -29.79
N ARG A 124 1.78 -15.47 -30.19
CA ARG A 124 0.55 -15.69 -29.43
C ARG A 124 0.79 -16.35 -28.07
N VAL A 125 1.77 -17.26 -27.99
CA VAL A 125 2.02 -18.00 -26.75
C VAL A 125 2.66 -17.08 -25.73
N ALA A 126 3.70 -16.34 -26.14
CA ALA A 126 4.36 -15.36 -25.29
C ALA A 126 3.38 -14.25 -24.87
N ALA A 127 2.59 -13.70 -25.79
CA ALA A 127 1.61 -12.65 -25.49
C ALA A 127 0.59 -13.09 -24.43
N ASN A 128 0.04 -14.31 -24.55
CA ASN A 128 -0.91 -14.85 -23.58
C ASN A 128 -0.28 -15.09 -22.20
N GLU A 129 0.97 -15.57 -22.16
CA GLU A 129 1.67 -15.81 -20.90
C GLU A 129 2.02 -14.50 -20.20
N ILE A 130 2.45 -13.48 -20.96
CA ILE A 130 2.68 -12.13 -20.44
C ILE A 130 1.38 -11.52 -19.89
N GLU A 131 0.26 -11.65 -20.62
CA GLU A 131 -1.05 -11.16 -20.17
C GLU A 131 -1.45 -11.81 -18.83
N ARG A 132 -1.27 -13.13 -18.71
CA ARG A 132 -1.56 -13.89 -17.49
C ARG A 132 -0.67 -13.44 -16.32
N LEU A 133 0.61 -13.23 -16.57
CA LEU A 133 1.58 -12.78 -15.57
C LEU A 133 1.21 -11.38 -15.05
N LEU A 134 0.90 -10.46 -15.95
CA LEU A 134 0.48 -9.09 -15.62
C LEU A 134 -0.80 -9.06 -14.77
N ARG A 135 -1.82 -9.84 -15.15
CA ARG A 135 -3.06 -9.96 -14.37
C ARG A 135 -2.79 -10.50 -12.96
N ARG A 136 -1.92 -11.49 -12.83
CA ARG A 136 -1.52 -12.02 -11.53
C ARG A 136 -0.77 -10.98 -10.70
N ALA A 137 0.16 -10.26 -11.28
CA ALA A 137 0.90 -9.20 -10.59
C ALA A 137 -0.03 -8.11 -10.05
N ILE A 138 -1.03 -7.68 -10.83
CA ILE A 138 -2.06 -6.73 -10.36
C ILE A 138 -2.84 -7.30 -9.16
N CYS A 139 -3.28 -8.55 -9.24
CA CYS A 139 -3.98 -9.21 -8.13
C CYS A 139 -3.09 -9.32 -6.88
N ASP A 140 -1.81 -9.61 -7.04
CA ASP A 140 -0.87 -9.75 -5.93
C ASP A 140 -0.55 -8.37 -5.30
N GLN A 141 -0.46 -7.29 -6.09
CA GLN A 141 -0.38 -5.92 -5.57
C GLN A 141 -1.63 -5.53 -4.76
N LEU A 142 -2.83 -5.86 -5.25
CA LEU A 142 -4.09 -5.61 -4.54
C LEU A 142 -4.17 -6.36 -3.20
N LYS A 143 -3.58 -7.56 -3.10
CA LYS A 143 -3.53 -8.30 -1.83
C LYS A 143 -2.67 -7.58 -0.80
N ILE A 144 -1.54 -6.99 -1.22
CA ILE A 144 -0.70 -6.17 -0.34
C ILE A 144 -1.52 -4.97 0.16
N GLU A 145 -2.21 -4.26 -0.74
CA GLU A 145 -3.06 -3.11 -0.35
C GLU A 145 -4.16 -3.51 0.62
N LEU A 146 -4.88 -4.60 0.35
CA LEU A 146 -5.95 -5.10 1.20
C LEU A 146 -5.44 -5.56 2.57
N ALA A 147 -4.27 -6.18 2.64
CA ALA A 147 -3.66 -6.58 3.91
C ALA A 147 -3.28 -5.37 4.78
N THR A 148 -2.99 -4.23 4.15
CA THR A 148 -2.64 -2.98 4.84
C THR A 148 -3.84 -2.06 5.10
N THR A 149 -5.01 -2.38 4.56
CA THR A 149 -6.23 -1.60 4.77
C THR A 149 -6.78 -1.84 6.19
N PRO A 150 -7.08 -0.80 6.99
CA PRO A 150 -7.70 -0.98 8.29
C PRO A 150 -9.04 -1.68 8.13
N LYS A 151 -9.26 -2.71 8.93
CA LYS A 151 -10.58 -3.35 9.01
C LYS A 151 -11.61 -2.31 9.40
N SER A 152 -12.73 -2.28 8.68
CA SER A 152 -13.80 -1.34 8.96
C SER A 152 -14.27 -1.47 10.42
N MET A 153 -14.71 -0.37 11.03
CA MET A 153 -15.26 -0.39 12.40
C MET A 153 -16.34 -1.47 12.56
N LEU A 154 -17.16 -1.71 11.53
CA LEU A 154 -18.19 -2.77 11.52
C LEU A 154 -17.61 -4.19 11.65
N GLN A 155 -16.46 -4.48 11.03
CA GLN A 155 -15.80 -5.78 11.18
C GLN A 155 -15.22 -5.99 12.58
N GLN A 156 -14.79 -4.92 13.26
CA GLN A 156 -14.29 -5.01 14.63
C GLN A 156 -15.44 -5.16 15.64
N ILE A 157 -16.56 -4.45 15.42
CA ILE A 157 -17.79 -4.60 16.23
C ILE A 157 -18.41 -5.99 16.04
N ALA A 158 -18.44 -6.51 14.81
CA ALA A 158 -18.96 -7.86 14.53
C ALA A 158 -17.99 -8.98 14.95
N GLY A 159 -16.69 -8.67 15.10
CA GLY A 159 -15.63 -9.61 15.50
C GLY A 159 -15.56 -9.90 17.00
N GLY A 160 -16.28 -9.13 17.83
CA GLY A 160 -16.56 -9.51 19.21
C GLY A 160 -15.33 -9.70 20.11
N ASP A 161 -14.48 -8.68 20.27
CA ASP A 161 -13.65 -8.53 21.47
C ASP A 161 -14.39 -7.69 22.53
N GLY A 162 -15.68 -7.97 22.68
CA GLY A 162 -16.48 -7.58 23.83
C GLY A 162 -16.09 -8.41 25.04
N GLY A 163 -14.87 -8.24 25.53
CA GLY A 163 -14.44 -8.69 26.85
C GLY A 163 -15.14 -7.89 27.93
N ALA A 164 -16.45 -8.11 28.10
CA ALA A 164 -17.23 -7.59 29.21
C ALA A 164 -17.15 -8.57 30.39
N ALA A 165 -16.26 -8.23 31.32
CA ALA A 165 -16.40 -8.34 32.78
C ALA A 165 -16.93 -9.67 33.37
N GLN A 166 -16.00 -10.50 33.86
CA GLN A 166 -16.19 -11.18 35.14
C GLN A 166 -15.49 -10.35 36.21
N GLY A 167 -16.23 -9.94 37.24
CA GLY A 167 -15.74 -9.18 38.39
C GLY A 167 -16.81 -8.28 38.97
#